data_AF-A0A522D378-F1
#
_entry.id   AF-A0A522D378-F1
#
_cell.length_a   1.000
_cell.length_b   1.000
_cell.length_c   1.000
_cell.angle_alpha   90.00
_cell.angle_beta   90.00
_cell.angle_gamma   90.00
#
_symmetry.space_group_name_H-M   'P 1'
#
loop_
_entity.id
_entity.type
_entity.pdbx_description
1 polymer ?
#
loop_
_entity_poly.entity_id
_entity_poly.type
_entity_poly.pdbx_seq_one_letter_code
_entity_poly.pdbx_strand_id
1 'polypeptide(L)'
;MGECKRRGYCCRDVRLAEPPELLERAYHFWKKSASIDPNFSEIYLIYPMLEFLFEKKEEDIPYHYRCRHFTHDATGLPTCSIHPIRPRMCRDFPYYEDVAHLDTSGPLSPYEGCGYNDPD
;
A
#
# COMPACT_ATOMS: atom_id res chain seq x y z
N MET A 1 2.02 -18.60 -11.56
CA MET A 1 1.52 -17.37 -10.92
C MET A 1 2.16 -17.31 -9.56
N GLY A 2 3.12 -16.41 -9.36
CA GLY A 2 3.89 -16.34 -8.12
C GLY A 2 3.00 -15.97 -6.94
N GLU A 3 3.03 -16.80 -5.89
CA GLU A 3 2.39 -16.46 -4.61
C GLU A 3 2.98 -15.15 -4.09
N CYS A 4 2.13 -14.21 -3.64
CA CYS A 4 2.58 -12.97 -3.04
C CYS A 4 3.47 -13.28 -1.82
N LYS A 5 4.79 -13.12 -1.96
CA LYS A 5 5.78 -13.41 -0.91
C LYS A 5 5.50 -12.65 0.39
N ARG A 6 4.88 -11.47 0.29
CA ARG A 6 4.50 -10.64 1.44
C ARG A 6 3.25 -11.11 2.18
N ARG A 7 2.51 -12.15 1.74
CA ARG A 7 1.36 -12.75 2.46
C ARG A 7 0.46 -11.76 3.21
N GLY A 8 0.15 -10.59 2.63
CA GLY A 8 -0.68 -9.57 3.29
C GLY A 8 -0.02 -8.74 4.42
N TYR A 9 1.26 -8.93 4.74
CA TYR A 9 2.00 -8.13 5.74
C TYR A 9 2.05 -6.64 5.38
N CYS A 10 2.11 -6.30 4.09
CA CYS A 10 1.99 -4.91 3.64
C CYS A 10 0.64 -4.26 3.96
N CYS A 11 -0.40 -5.04 4.22
CA CYS A 11 -1.71 -4.55 4.65
C CYS A 11 -1.82 -4.44 6.19
N ARG A 12 -0.91 -5.07 6.93
CA ARG A 12 -0.82 -4.99 8.40
C ARG A 12 -0.12 -3.71 8.86
N ASP A 13 0.91 -3.32 8.13
CA ASP A 13 1.72 -2.12 8.38
C ASP A 13 2.01 -1.41 7.05
N VAL A 14 1.04 -0.61 6.61
CA VAL A 14 1.15 0.27 5.45
C VAL A 14 1.87 1.53 5.92
N ARG A 15 3.07 1.77 5.40
CA ARG A 15 3.84 2.99 5.70
C ARG A 15 3.70 4.01 4.59
N LEU A 16 3.38 5.25 4.94
CA LEU A 16 3.26 6.39 4.02
C LEU A 16 4.06 7.60 4.51
N ALA A 17 4.51 8.43 3.57
CA ALA A 17 5.21 9.67 3.88
C ALA A 17 4.24 10.76 4.34
N GLU A 18 2.96 10.60 4.00
CA GLU A 18 1.90 11.57 4.21
C GLU A 18 1.08 11.27 5.46
N PRO A 19 0.71 12.30 6.24
CA PRO A 19 -0.12 12.17 7.44
C PRO A 19 -1.61 11.95 7.08
N PRO A 20 -2.43 11.43 8.01
CA PRO A 20 -3.83 11.08 7.74
C PRO A 20 -4.67 12.27 7.25
N GLU A 21 -4.42 13.49 7.73
CA GLU A 21 -5.17 14.68 7.34
C GLU A 21 -4.88 15.11 5.89
N LEU A 22 -3.69 14.80 5.37
CA LEU A 22 -3.35 15.04 3.97
C LEU A 22 -4.08 14.02 3.08
N LEU A 23 -3.99 12.74 3.44
CA LEU A 23 -4.68 11.65 2.72
C LEU A 23 -6.20 11.90 2.65
N GLU A 24 -6.82 12.30 3.76
CA GLU A 24 -8.24 12.61 3.84
C GLU A 24 -8.64 13.76 2.91
N ARG A 25 -7.88 14.87 2.95
CA ARG A 25 -8.14 16.03 2.09
C ARG A 25 -7.99 15.67 0.61
N ALA A 26 -6.94 14.93 0.26
CA ALA A 26 -6.70 14.48 -1.11
C ALA A 26 -7.83 13.57 -1.62
N TYR A 27 -8.29 12.62 -0.80
CA TYR A 27 -9.42 11.75 -1.12
C TYR A 27 -10.72 12.54 -1.34
N HIS A 28 -11.04 13.49 -0.45
CA HIS A 28 -12.25 14.30 -0.59
C HIS A 28 -12.20 15.27 -1.77
N PHE A 29 -11.02 15.80 -2.08
CA PHE A 29 -10.81 16.60 -3.28
C PHE A 29 -11.05 15.75 -4.54
N TRP A 30 -10.45 14.56 -4.60
CA TRP A 30 -10.67 13.61 -5.70
C TRP A 30 -12.14 13.29 -5.90
N LYS A 31 -12.87 12.95 -4.84
CA LYS A 31 -14.30 12.62 -4.90
C LYS A 31 -15.15 13.76 -5.50
N LYS A 32 -14.67 15.01 -5.41
CA LYS A 32 -15.35 16.21 -5.93
C LYS A 32 -14.87 16.63 -7.32
N SER A 33 -13.74 16.11 -7.82
CA SER A 33 -13.17 16.50 -9.11
C SER A 33 -13.62 15.55 -10.22
N ALA A 34 -14.31 16.07 -11.24
CA ALA A 34 -14.76 15.29 -12.40
C ALA A 34 -13.63 15.00 -13.42
N SER A 35 -12.48 15.67 -13.28
CA SER A 35 -11.28 15.47 -14.10
C SER A 35 -10.12 15.11 -13.19
N ILE A 36 -9.70 13.85 -13.21
CA ILE A 36 -8.55 13.39 -12.43
C ILE A 36 -7.28 13.88 -13.14
N ASP A 37 -6.43 14.60 -12.40
CA ASP A 37 -5.09 14.97 -12.85
C ASP A 37 -4.27 13.68 -13.10
N PRO A 38 -3.60 13.52 -14.25
CA PRO A 38 -2.72 12.37 -14.50
C PRO A 38 -1.58 12.22 -13.48
N ASN A 39 -1.26 13.25 -12.69
CA ASN A 39 -0.29 13.21 -11.58
C ASN A 39 -0.94 12.95 -10.22
N PHE A 40 -2.25 12.70 -10.17
CA PHE A 40 -2.94 12.34 -8.94
C PHE A 40 -2.46 10.96 -8.50
N SER A 41 -1.59 10.92 -7.50
CA SER A 41 -1.05 9.67 -6.97
C SER A 41 -2.18 8.79 -6.47
N GLU A 42 -2.32 7.61 -7.07
CA GLU A 42 -3.39 6.67 -6.75
C GLU A 42 -3.42 6.35 -5.24
N ILE A 43 -2.29 6.47 -4.52
CA ILE A 43 -2.18 6.24 -3.07
C ILE A 43 -3.19 7.04 -2.22
N TYR A 44 -3.69 8.19 -2.70
CA TYR A 44 -4.73 8.94 -1.98
C TYR A 44 -6.12 8.29 -2.06
N LEU A 45 -6.34 7.38 -3.03
CA LEU A 45 -7.58 6.65 -3.20
C LEU A 45 -7.76 5.52 -2.19
N ILE A 46 -6.67 5.05 -1.56
CA ILE A 46 -6.74 4.01 -0.53
C ILE A 46 -7.06 4.56 0.85
N TYR A 47 -7.12 5.88 1.05
CA TYR A 47 -7.44 6.49 2.36
C TYR A 47 -8.64 5.84 3.07
N PRO A 48 -9.80 5.58 2.41
CA PRO A 48 -10.94 4.94 3.08
C PRO A 48 -10.66 3.52 3.58
N MET A 49 -9.65 2.87 3.02
CA MET A 49 -9.21 1.51 3.36
C MET A 49 -8.15 1.51 4.47
N LEU A 50 -7.67 2.68 4.90
CA LEU A 50 -6.64 2.82 5.92
C LEU A 50 -7.23 3.18 7.28
N GLU A 51 -6.54 2.70 8.31
CA GLU A 51 -6.72 3.04 9.71
C GLU A 51 -5.37 3.51 10.22
N PHE A 52 -5.28 4.77 10.64
CA PHE A 52 -4.04 5.31 11.19
C PHE A 52 -3.71 4.63 12.52
N LEU A 53 -2.45 4.23 12.70
CA LEU A 53 -1.96 3.60 13.93
C LEU A 53 -1.14 4.60 14.76
N PHE A 54 -0.03 5.07 14.21
CA PHE A 54 0.89 5.99 14.89
C PHE A 54 1.86 6.65 13.90
N GLU A 55 2.53 7.69 14.36
CA GLU A 55 3.65 8.35 13.68
C GLU A 55 4.95 8.02 14.43
N LYS A 56 6.01 7.70 13.67
CA LYS A 56 7.36 7.49 14.20
C LYS A 56 8.36 8.32 13.39
N LYS A 57 8.68 9.49 13.93
CA LYS A 57 9.39 10.58 13.22
C LYS A 57 10.84 10.26 12.85
N GLU A 58 11.42 9.24 13.48
CA GLU A 58 12.78 8.81 13.23
C GLU A 58 12.92 7.96 11.96
N GLU A 59 11.80 7.60 11.31
CA GLU A 59 11.80 6.78 10.10
C GLU A 59 11.56 7.62 8.83
N ASP A 60 12.17 7.22 7.71
CA ASP A 60 12.04 7.92 6.42
C ASP A 60 10.59 7.99 5.91
N ILE A 61 9.77 7.00 6.28
CA ILE A 61 8.34 6.92 5.98
C ILE A 61 7.62 6.77 7.35
N PRO A 62 7.26 7.89 8.00
CA PRO A 62 6.99 7.90 9.44
C PRO A 62 5.55 7.55 9.82
N TYR A 63 4.60 7.55 8.89
CA TYR A 63 3.18 7.32 9.21
C TYR A 63 2.80 5.86 8.96
N HIS A 64 2.35 5.19 10.01
CA HIS A 64 1.95 3.80 9.99
C HIS A 64 0.42 3.67 9.98
N TYR A 65 -0.06 2.83 9.08
CA TYR A 65 -1.47 2.53 8.91
C TYR A 65 -1.71 1.03 8.86
N ARG A 66 -2.92 0.62 9.22
CA ARG A 66 -3.44 -0.71 8.95
C ARG A 66 -4.49 -0.64 7.84
N CYS A 67 -4.46 -1.58 6.92
CA CYS A 67 -5.57 -1.74 5.99
C CYS A 67 -6.76 -2.39 6.70
N ARG A 68 -7.95 -1.80 6.58
CA ARG A 68 -9.21 -2.31 7.15
C ARG A 68 -9.63 -3.66 6.57
N HIS A 69 -9.14 -4.01 5.38
CA HIS A 69 -9.42 -5.29 4.72
C HIS A 69 -8.42 -6.39 5.06
N PHE A 70 -7.37 -6.09 5.83
CA PHE A 70 -6.43 -7.08 6.33
C PHE A 70 -7.12 -8.05 7.29
N THR A 71 -7.08 -9.33 6.97
CA THR A 71 -7.65 -10.42 7.77
C THR A 71 -6.75 -11.65 7.70
N HIS A 72 -7.15 -12.75 8.33
CA HIS A 72 -6.52 -14.06 8.17
C HIS A 72 -7.53 -15.05 7.59
N ASP A 73 -7.04 -16.05 6.86
CA ASP A 73 -7.85 -17.17 6.39
C ASP A 73 -8.05 -18.22 7.51
N ALA A 74 -8.74 -19.32 7.18
CA ALA A 74 -9.04 -20.40 8.12
C ALA A 74 -7.79 -21.12 8.66
N THR A 75 -6.64 -20.98 8.00
CA THR A 75 -5.35 -21.54 8.43
C THR A 75 -4.49 -20.55 9.22
N GLY A 76 -4.99 -19.34 9.44
CA GLY A 76 -4.27 -18.27 10.12
C GLY A 76 -3.26 -17.54 9.23
N LEU A 77 -3.32 -17.74 7.91
CA LEU A 77 -2.45 -17.02 6.98
C LEU A 77 -3.03 -15.64 6.67
N PRO A 78 -2.22 -14.57 6.62
CA PRO A 78 -2.75 -13.25 6.36
C PRO A 78 -3.24 -13.12 4.92
N THR A 79 -4.39 -12.46 4.76
CA THR A 79 -5.16 -12.34 3.51
C THR A 79 -5.96 -11.04 3.45
N CYS A 80 -6.66 -10.82 2.34
CA CYS A 80 -7.50 -9.63 2.10
C CYS A 80 -8.97 -10.03 1.97
N SER A 81 -9.84 -9.43 2.78
CA SER A 81 -11.29 -9.73 2.77
C SER A 81 -11.99 -9.36 1.46
N ILE A 82 -11.39 -8.47 0.68
CA ILE A 82 -11.88 -8.05 -0.65
C ILE A 82 -10.99 -8.54 -1.79
N HIS A 83 -10.18 -9.59 -1.57
CA HIS A 83 -9.21 -10.09 -2.57
C HIS A 83 -9.76 -10.19 -4.00
N PRO A 84 -11.00 -10.70 -4.25
CA PRO A 84 -11.55 -10.81 -5.61
C PRO A 84 -11.85 -9.48 -6.31
N ILE A 85 -12.10 -8.42 -5.53
CA ILE A 85 -12.55 -7.10 -6.02
C ILE A 85 -11.60 -5.97 -5.62
N ARG A 86 -10.39 -6.31 -5.13
CA ARG A 86 -9.43 -5.32 -4.67
C ARG A 86 -9.04 -4.37 -5.82
N PRO A 87 -8.82 -3.06 -5.55
CA PRO A 87 -8.42 -2.10 -6.57
C PRO A 87 -7.13 -2.52 -7.29
N ARG A 88 -6.94 -2.02 -8.51
CA ARG A 88 -5.76 -2.31 -9.34
C ARG A 88 -4.45 -2.07 -8.59
N MET A 89 -4.30 -0.92 -7.94
CA MET A 89 -3.13 -0.60 -7.10
C MET A 89 -2.80 -1.65 -6.02
N CYS A 90 -3.81 -2.37 -5.50
CA CYS A 90 -3.62 -3.40 -4.47
C CYS A 90 -3.37 -4.78 -5.09
N ARG A 91 -3.74 -4.98 -6.37
CA ARG A 91 -3.36 -6.16 -7.16
C ARG A 91 -1.90 -6.04 -7.60
N ASP A 92 -1.55 -4.85 -8.04
CA ASP A 92 -0.26 -4.49 -8.64
C ASP A 92 0.77 -4.11 -7.55
N PHE A 93 0.51 -4.42 -6.27
CA PHE A 93 1.44 -4.16 -5.18
C PHE A 93 2.02 -5.47 -4.61
N PRO A 94 3.36 -5.60 -4.45
CA PRO A 94 4.40 -4.64 -4.85
C PRO A 94 4.76 -4.70 -6.34
N TYR A 95 4.22 -5.67 -7.08
CA TYR A 95 4.54 -5.91 -8.48
C TYR A 95 3.68 -5.01 -9.37
N TYR A 96 4.16 -3.78 -9.58
CA TYR A 96 3.73 -3.00 -10.72
C TYR A 96 4.05 -3.87 -11.95
N GLU A 97 3.03 -4.32 -12.69
CA GLU A 97 3.27 -5.01 -13.96
C GLU A 97 4.20 -4.11 -14.79
N ASP A 98 5.35 -4.67 -15.22
CA ASP A 98 6.55 -3.98 -15.75
C ASP A 98 7.57 -3.49 -14.68
N VAL A 99 8.32 -4.45 -14.13
CA VAL A 99 9.53 -4.30 -13.27
C VAL A 99 10.65 -3.43 -13.87
N ALA A 100 10.53 -2.99 -15.13
CA ALA A 100 11.47 -2.06 -15.76
C ALA A 100 11.46 -0.66 -15.12
N HIS A 101 10.45 -0.34 -14.28
CA HIS A 101 10.30 0.96 -13.62
C HIS A 101 10.63 0.94 -12.13
N LEU A 102 10.93 -0.25 -11.56
CA LEU A 102 11.34 -0.33 -10.17
C LEU A 102 12.73 0.28 -10.06
N ASP A 103 12.80 1.46 -9.43
CA ASP A 103 14.05 2.10 -9.06
C ASP A 103 14.79 1.20 -8.04
N THR A 104 15.65 0.32 -8.56
CA THR A 104 16.54 -0.55 -7.78
C THR A 104 17.72 0.22 -7.18
N SER A 105 17.86 1.52 -7.48
CA SER A 105 18.87 2.39 -6.88
C SER A 105 18.41 3.02 -5.56
N GLY A 106 17.11 2.92 -5.24
CA GLY A 106 16.54 3.33 -3.96
C GLY A 106 16.88 2.38 -2.79
N PRO A 107 16.65 2.81 -1.54
CA PRO A 107 16.89 1.97 -0.37
C PRO A 107 15.96 0.74 -0.37
N LEU A 108 16.52 -0.41 0.03
CA LEU A 108 15.74 -1.64 0.19
C LEU A 108 14.63 -1.45 1.23
N SER A 109 13.51 -2.12 1.01
CA SER A 109 12.45 -2.18 2.01
C SER A 109 12.97 -2.81 3.30
N PRO A 110 12.67 -2.25 4.48
CA PRO A 110 13.16 -2.77 5.76
C PRO A 110 12.47 -4.06 6.23
N TYR A 111 11.46 -4.55 5.49
CA TYR A 111 10.70 -5.74 5.86
C TYR A 111 11.35 -7.03 5.36
N GLU A 112 11.58 -7.98 6.26
CA GLU A 112 12.02 -9.32 5.91
C GLU A 112 10.97 -10.03 5.03
N GLY A 113 11.41 -10.73 3.97
CA GLY A 113 10.51 -11.39 3.01
C GLY A 113 9.79 -10.44 2.05
N CYS A 114 10.29 -9.21 1.93
CA CYS A 114 9.78 -8.22 1.02
C CYS A 114 10.08 -8.57 -0.45
N GLY A 115 9.03 -8.82 -1.24
CA GLY A 115 9.16 -9.06 -2.69
C GLY A 115 9.74 -7.90 -3.51
N TYR A 116 9.75 -6.66 -3.00
CA TYR A 116 10.44 -5.51 -3.63
C TYR A 116 11.97 -5.61 -3.49
N ASN A 117 12.47 -6.36 -2.51
CA ASN A 117 13.90 -6.59 -2.31
C ASN A 117 14.42 -7.80 -3.10
N ASP A 118 13.52 -8.58 -3.70
CA ASP A 118 13.90 -9.75 -4.46
C ASP A 118 14.22 -9.32 -5.90
N PRO A 119 15.45 -9.56 -6.40
CA PRO A 119 15.72 -9.44 -7.83
C PRO A 119 14.92 -10.51 -8.58
N ASP A 120 14.47 -10.18 -9.80
CA ASP A 120 13.81 -11.14 -10.71
C ASP A 120 14.61 -12.44 -10.89
#